data_AF-A0A817VY17-F1
#
_entry.id   AF-A0A817VY17-F1
#
_cell.length_a   1.000
_cell.length_b   1.000
_cell.length_c   1.000
_cell.angle_alpha   90.00
_cell.angle_beta   90.00
_cell.angle_gamma   90.00
#
_symmetry.space_group_name_H-M   'P 1'
#
loop_
_entity.id
_entity.type
_entity.pdbx_description
1 polymer ?
#
loop_
_entity_poly.entity_id
_entity_poly.type
_entity_poly.pdbx_seq_one_letter_code
_entity_poly.pdbx_strand_id
1 'polypeptide(L)'
;MTATQTSEYYDIWALRSWPTLTFDCWHRIRHLTFLPIAQSFLVQRLIHIHQEAIPRDHPLIEVQSAFGGAAIYVAEYISDECVYNGWADQGLWFLREQCEHVSFNECVRRRAGGGKVFINPQFQIY
;
A
#
# COMPACT_ATOMS: atom_id res chain seq x y z
N MET A 1 12.12 1.78 4.21
CA MET A 1 11.95 0.58 3.36
C MET A 1 11.03 -0.41 4.05
N THR A 2 10.28 -1.19 3.28
CA THR A 2 9.28 -2.15 3.74
C THR A 2 9.73 -3.55 3.39
N ALA A 3 9.30 -4.52 4.20
CA ALA A 3 9.49 -5.91 3.90
C ALA A 3 8.56 -6.39 2.77
N THR A 4 8.81 -7.60 2.30
CA THR A 4 7.90 -8.38 1.46
C THR A 4 7.78 -9.82 2.02
N GLN A 5 6.99 -10.65 1.36
CA GLN A 5 6.77 -12.05 1.71
C GLN A 5 7.50 -12.97 0.72
N THR A 6 7.77 -14.20 1.16
CA THR A 6 8.42 -15.22 0.32
C THR A 6 7.54 -15.70 -0.82
N SER A 7 6.22 -15.50 -0.69
CA SER A 7 5.23 -15.77 -1.71
C SER A 7 4.85 -14.47 -2.45
N GLU A 8 3.58 -14.32 -2.82
CA GLU A 8 3.04 -13.13 -3.45
C GLU A 8 2.99 -11.96 -2.45
N TYR A 9 3.19 -10.75 -2.95
CA TYR A 9 3.08 -9.54 -2.13
C TYR A 9 1.66 -9.44 -1.53
N TYR A 10 1.59 -9.47 -0.20
CA TYR A 10 0.33 -9.70 0.50
C TYR A 10 -0.53 -8.45 0.67
N ASP A 11 0.03 -7.37 1.22
CA ASP A 11 -0.77 -6.20 1.65
C ASP A 11 -0.94 -5.19 0.51
N ILE A 12 -1.74 -5.61 -0.46
CA ILE A 12 -2.15 -4.83 -1.63
C ILE A 12 -2.88 -3.55 -1.23
N TRP A 13 -3.53 -3.52 -0.06
CA TRP A 13 -4.24 -2.33 0.38
C TRP A 13 -3.30 -1.16 0.67
N ALA A 14 -2.12 -1.45 1.25
CA ALA A 14 -1.06 -0.47 1.49
C ALA A 14 -0.29 -0.06 0.22
N LEU A 15 -0.32 -0.89 -0.83
CA LEU A 15 0.51 -0.73 -2.01
C LEU A 15 0.06 0.42 -2.90
N ARG A 16 0.94 1.39 -3.07
CA ARG A 16 0.83 2.45 -4.08
C ARG A 16 2.08 2.40 -4.94
N SER A 17 1.92 1.66 -6.04
CA SER A 17 2.83 1.33 -7.13
C SER A 17 3.78 0.16 -6.88
N TRP A 18 3.42 -1.04 -7.35
CA TRP A 18 4.22 -1.95 -8.21
C TRP A 18 3.36 -3.19 -8.49
N PRO A 19 3.27 -3.73 -9.71
CA PRO A 19 3.76 -3.19 -10.97
C PRO A 19 2.96 -1.97 -11.48
N THR A 20 1.68 -1.80 -11.15
CA THR A 20 0.86 -0.66 -11.65
C THR A 20 -0.30 -0.24 -10.72
N LEU A 21 -0.32 -0.64 -9.44
CA LEU A 21 -1.43 -0.32 -8.54
C LEU A 21 -1.30 1.09 -7.93
N THR A 22 -1.97 2.08 -8.50
CA THR A 22 -1.92 3.48 -8.05
C THR A 22 -3.17 3.95 -7.30
N PHE A 23 -4.11 3.04 -7.02
CA PHE A 23 -5.41 3.36 -6.43
C PHE A 23 -5.70 2.46 -5.22
N ASP A 24 -6.69 2.86 -4.41
CA ASP A 24 -7.22 2.03 -3.34
C ASP A 24 -8.16 0.96 -3.91
N CYS A 25 -7.73 -0.31 -3.86
CA CYS A 25 -8.47 -1.45 -4.40
C CYS A 25 -9.79 -1.68 -3.67
N TRP A 26 -9.83 -1.51 -2.35
CA TRP A 26 -11.03 -1.70 -1.54
C TRP A 26 -12.03 -0.57 -1.74
N HIS A 27 -11.56 0.67 -1.89
CA HIS A 27 -12.41 1.77 -2.31
C HIS A 27 -13.13 1.44 -3.63
N ARG A 28 -12.42 0.96 -4.66
CA ARG A 28 -13.05 0.53 -5.92
C ARG A 28 -14.05 -0.60 -5.73
N ILE A 29 -13.73 -1.61 -4.91
CA ILE A 29 -14.65 -2.71 -4.62
C ILE A 29 -15.92 -2.16 -3.96
N ARG A 30 -15.81 -1.31 -2.93
CA ARG A 30 -16.96 -0.68 -2.24
C ARG A 30 -17.79 0.21 -3.18
N HIS A 31 -17.16 0.84 -4.17
CA HIS A 31 -17.89 1.56 -5.23
C HIS A 31 -18.59 0.64 -6.22
N LEU A 32 -18.24 -0.63 -6.33
CA LEU A 32 -18.84 -1.55 -7.31
C LEU A 32 -19.85 -2.51 -6.68
N THR A 33 -19.98 -2.54 -5.35
CA THR A 33 -20.91 -3.43 -4.64
C THR A 33 -22.38 -3.16 -4.92
N PHE A 34 -22.74 -1.97 -5.44
CA PHE A 34 -24.12 -1.68 -5.86
C PHE A 34 -24.50 -2.35 -7.19
N LEU A 35 -23.52 -2.84 -7.95
CA LEU A 35 -23.75 -3.58 -9.18
C LEU A 35 -24.02 -5.06 -8.85
N PRO A 36 -24.80 -5.78 -9.67
CA PRO A 36 -25.05 -7.22 -9.50
C PRO A 36 -23.83 -8.05 -9.94
N ILE A 37 -22.64 -7.74 -9.42
CA ILE A 37 -21.38 -8.42 -9.68
C ILE A 37 -20.96 -9.12 -8.39
N ALA A 38 -20.57 -10.39 -8.49
CA ALA A 38 -20.08 -11.14 -7.35
C ALA A 38 -18.82 -10.48 -6.76
N GLN A 39 -18.80 -10.28 -5.43
CA GLN A 39 -17.66 -9.67 -4.74
C GLN A 39 -16.35 -10.46 -4.97
N SER A 40 -16.42 -11.79 -5.04
CA SER A 40 -15.26 -12.65 -5.34
C SER A 40 -14.63 -12.32 -6.69
N PHE A 41 -15.45 -12.02 -7.71
CA PHE A 41 -14.96 -11.59 -9.02
C PHE A 41 -14.25 -10.23 -8.94
N LEU A 42 -14.79 -9.29 -8.16
CA LEU A 42 -14.16 -7.97 -7.95
C LEU A 42 -12.83 -8.11 -7.21
N VAL A 43 -12.77 -8.91 -6.15
CA VAL A 43 -11.53 -9.20 -5.40
C VAL A 43 -10.49 -9.81 -6.33
N GLN A 44 -10.89 -10.79 -7.15
CA GLN A 44 -9.98 -11.38 -8.14
C GLN A 44 -9.44 -10.34 -9.11
N ARG A 45 -10.28 -9.45 -9.63
CA ARG A 45 -9.91 -8.46 -10.65
C ARG A 45 -9.21 -7.20 -10.14
N LEU A 46 -9.35 -6.88 -8.85
CA LEU A 46 -8.83 -5.63 -8.27
C LEU A 46 -7.76 -5.85 -7.20
N ILE A 47 -7.62 -7.07 -6.68
CA ILE A 47 -6.63 -7.41 -5.65
C ILE A 47 -5.70 -8.51 -6.16
N HIS A 48 -6.21 -9.70 -6.47
CA HIS A 48 -5.37 -10.86 -6.77
C HIS A 48 -4.46 -10.65 -8.00
N ILE A 49 -4.91 -9.90 -9.02
CA ILE A 49 -4.05 -9.58 -10.19
C ILE A 49 -2.80 -8.74 -9.84
N HIS A 50 -2.71 -8.17 -8.64
CA HIS A 50 -1.59 -7.38 -8.18
C HIS A 50 -0.73 -8.10 -7.13
N GLN A 51 -1.15 -9.29 -6.69
CA GLN A 51 -0.40 -10.14 -5.75
C GLN A 51 0.67 -10.90 -6.53
N GLU A 52 1.75 -10.21 -6.85
CA GLU A 52 2.87 -10.78 -7.60
C GLU A 52 4.01 -11.17 -6.66
N ALA A 53 4.71 -12.26 -6.98
CA ALA A 53 5.93 -12.63 -6.28
C ALA A 53 7.09 -11.73 -6.73
N ILE A 54 7.80 -11.16 -5.77
CA ILE A 54 8.95 -10.29 -6.04
C ILE A 54 10.25 -11.10 -5.85
N PRO A 55 11.07 -11.30 -6.90
CA PRO A 55 12.32 -12.05 -6.77
C PRO A 55 13.24 -11.44 -5.72
N ARG A 56 13.86 -12.27 -4.89
CA ARG A 56 14.72 -11.81 -3.78
C ARG A 56 15.95 -11.04 -4.25
N ASP A 57 16.42 -11.32 -5.46
CA ASP A 57 17.54 -10.66 -6.13
C ASP A 57 17.13 -9.37 -6.87
N HIS A 58 15.83 -9.04 -6.89
CA HIS A 58 15.35 -7.80 -7.48
C HIS A 58 15.91 -6.59 -6.71
N PRO A 59 16.32 -5.50 -7.40
CA PRO A 59 16.76 -4.28 -6.75
C PRO A 59 15.64 -3.66 -5.90
N LEU A 60 16.00 -2.69 -5.04
CA LEU A 60 15.01 -1.89 -4.30
C LEU A 60 13.98 -1.28 -5.26
N ILE A 61 12.70 -1.43 -4.91
CA ILE A 61 11.60 -0.94 -5.73
C ILE A 61 11.08 0.32 -5.08
N GLU A 62 11.26 1.48 -5.72
CA GLU A 62 10.70 2.75 -5.24
C GLU A 62 9.17 2.75 -5.43
N VAL A 63 8.44 3.08 -4.37
CA VAL A 63 6.97 3.08 -4.34
C VAL A 63 6.46 4.34 -3.65
N GLN A 64 5.20 4.67 -3.86
CA GLN A 64 4.55 5.74 -3.10
C GLN A 64 4.16 5.27 -1.69
N SER A 65 3.76 4.01 -1.56
CA SER A 65 3.44 3.36 -0.30
C SER A 65 3.55 1.85 -0.46
N ALA A 66 3.96 1.17 0.60
CA ALA A 66 3.94 -0.27 0.73
C ALA A 66 3.93 -0.61 2.22
N PHE A 67 3.53 -1.83 2.53
CA PHE A 67 3.71 -2.48 3.81
C PHE A 67 3.69 -3.99 3.59
N GLY A 68 4.54 -4.73 4.30
CA GLY A 68 4.67 -6.18 4.11
C GLY A 68 4.79 -6.93 5.44
N GLY A 69 4.18 -6.40 6.49
CA GLY A 69 4.30 -6.89 7.87
C GLY A 69 5.40 -6.21 8.68
N ALA A 70 6.41 -5.63 8.02
CA ALA A 70 7.43 -4.82 8.70
C ALA A 70 7.93 -3.66 7.82
N ALA A 71 8.37 -2.58 8.47
CA ALA A 71 8.99 -1.44 7.81
C ALA A 71 10.04 -0.79 8.72
N ILE A 72 11.10 -0.27 8.11
CA ILE A 72 12.16 0.49 8.76
C ILE A 72 12.20 1.88 8.13
N TYR A 73 12.07 2.90 8.96
CA TYR A 73 12.09 4.30 8.57
C TYR A 73 13.29 5.00 9.23
N VAL A 74 13.86 5.97 8.53
CA VAL A 74 14.86 6.87 9.13
C VAL A 74 14.10 7.96 9.86
N ALA A 75 14.37 8.11 11.17
CA ALA A 75 13.58 8.97 12.06
C ALA A 75 13.49 10.43 11.60
N GLU A 76 14.52 10.97 10.95
CA GLU A 76 14.53 12.34 10.42
C GLU A 76 13.40 12.63 9.43
N TYR A 77 12.92 11.60 8.70
CA TYR A 77 11.80 11.76 7.77
C TYR A 77 10.42 11.63 8.43
N ILE A 78 10.36 11.35 9.74
CA ILE A 78 9.11 11.20 10.49
C ILE A 78 8.92 12.46 11.34
N SER A 79 7.90 13.26 11.02
CA SER A 79 7.45 14.37 11.87
C SER A 79 6.32 13.93 12.79
N ASP A 80 5.98 14.77 13.78
CA ASP A 80 4.83 14.56 14.68
C ASP A 80 3.48 14.50 13.94
N GLU A 81 3.42 15.02 12.71
CA GLU A 81 2.25 14.97 11.83
C GLU A 81 2.10 13.62 11.11
N CYS A 82 3.15 12.80 11.07
CA CYS A 82 3.11 11.49 10.41
C CYS A 82 2.40 10.48 11.29
N VAL A 83 1.09 10.37 11.07
CA VAL A 83 0.20 9.47 11.81
C VAL A 83 -0.42 8.41 10.91
N TYR A 84 -0.62 7.23 11.48
CA TYR A 84 -1.44 6.19 10.86
C TYR A 84 -2.90 6.63 10.87
N ASN A 85 -3.48 6.84 9.68
CA ASN A 85 -4.85 7.30 9.53
C ASN A 85 -5.61 6.47 8.48
N GLY A 86 -6.52 5.63 8.97
CA GLY A 86 -7.40 4.80 8.13
C GLY A 86 -8.56 5.56 7.48
N TRP A 87 -8.61 6.88 7.58
CA TRP A 87 -9.68 7.71 7.04
C TRP A 87 -9.15 8.73 6.02
N ALA A 88 -9.67 8.68 4.80
CA ALA A 88 -9.46 9.71 3.79
C ALA A 88 -10.19 11.01 4.16
N ASP A 89 -9.64 12.16 3.74
CA ASP A 89 -10.19 13.48 4.08
C ASP A 89 -11.53 13.78 3.38
N GLN A 90 -11.81 13.11 2.25
CA GLN A 90 -12.97 13.36 1.41
C GLN A 90 -13.70 12.07 1.03
N GLY A 91 -15.00 12.19 0.74
CA GLY A 91 -15.85 11.08 0.31
C GLY A 91 -17.05 10.84 1.23
N LEU A 92 -17.96 9.97 0.81
CA LEU A 92 -19.05 9.49 1.67
C LEU A 92 -18.47 8.64 2.80
N TRP A 93 -19.03 8.71 4.01
CA TRP A 93 -18.44 8.06 5.20
C TRP A 93 -18.07 6.58 4.99
N PHE A 94 -18.88 5.81 4.26
CA PHE A 94 -18.66 4.39 3.97
C PHE A 94 -17.60 4.12 2.90
N LEU A 95 -17.12 5.17 2.22
CA LEU A 95 -16.04 5.15 1.23
C LEU A 95 -14.75 5.80 1.75
N ARG A 96 -14.77 6.39 2.95
CA ARG A 96 -13.59 7.08 3.50
C ARG A 96 -12.55 6.14 4.08
N GLU A 97 -12.85 4.85 4.24
CA GLU A 97 -11.90 3.88 4.77
C GLU A 97 -10.76 3.61 3.76
N GLN A 98 -9.53 3.83 4.20
CA GLN A 98 -8.29 3.60 3.45
C GLN A 98 -7.27 2.88 4.33
N CYS A 99 -6.18 2.39 3.74
CA CYS A 99 -5.08 1.83 4.50
C CYS A 99 -4.28 2.94 5.21
N GLU A 100 -4.11 2.80 6.51
CA GLU A 100 -3.40 3.73 7.40
C GLU A 100 -1.92 3.91 7.05
N HIS A 101 -1.30 2.89 6.46
CA HIS A 101 0.08 2.98 5.98
C HIS A 101 0.23 3.95 4.79
N VAL A 102 -0.83 4.15 4.00
CA VAL A 102 -0.78 5.06 2.84
C VAL A 102 -0.64 6.51 3.29
N SER A 103 -1.44 6.95 4.28
CA SER A 103 -1.33 8.31 4.82
C SER A 103 0.02 8.54 5.49
N PHE A 104 0.49 7.54 6.26
CA PHE A 104 1.77 7.62 6.94
C PHE A 104 2.94 7.73 5.95
N ASN A 105 2.99 6.84 4.95
CA ASN A 105 4.02 6.87 3.90
C ASN A 105 3.97 8.16 3.08
N GLU A 106 2.78 8.69 2.82
CA GLU A 106 2.64 9.97 2.14
C GLU A 106 3.24 11.13 2.97
N CYS A 107 3.00 11.15 4.30
CA CYS A 107 3.62 12.14 5.18
C CYS A 107 5.16 12.07 5.13
N VAL A 108 5.72 10.87 5.25
CA VAL A 108 7.18 10.63 5.15
C VAL A 108 7.74 11.16 3.83
N ARG A 109 7.02 10.96 2.72
CA ARG A 109 7.44 11.43 1.39
C ARG A 109 7.35 12.94 1.21
N ARG A 110 6.36 13.59 1.85
CA ARG A 110 6.14 15.04 1.79
C ARG A 110 7.16 15.83 2.61
N ARG A 111 7.94 15.17 3.48
CA ARG A 111 8.96 15.83 4.31
C ARG A 111 10.01 16.54 3.43
N ALA A 112 10.48 17.69 3.91
CA ALA A 112 11.59 18.41 3.30
C ALA A 112 12.80 17.47 3.11
N GLY A 113 13.33 17.39 1.89
CA GLY A 113 14.37 16.43 1.51
C GLY A 113 13.87 15.24 0.67
N GLY A 114 12.55 15.08 0.50
CA GLY A 114 11.98 14.14 -0.46
C GLY A 114 12.17 12.68 -0.06
N GLY A 115 11.73 12.32 1.15
CA GLY A 115 11.78 10.95 1.65
C GLY A 115 11.21 9.96 0.63
N LYS A 116 11.84 8.79 0.53
CA LYS A 116 11.45 7.75 -0.44
C LYS A 116 11.04 6.48 0.29
N VAL A 117 10.02 5.82 -0.23
CA VAL A 117 9.57 4.52 0.25
C VAL A 117 10.02 3.47 -0.75
N PHE A 118 10.55 2.37 -0.24
CA PHE A 118 11.03 1.27 -1.06
C PHE A 118 10.52 -0.05 -0.52
N ILE A 119 10.13 -0.97 -1.39
CA ILE A 119 10.06 -2.40 -1.07
C ILE A 119 11.49 -2.95 -1.17
N ASN A 120 11.93 -3.67 -0.13
CA ASN A 120 13.21 -4.36 -0.14
C ASN A 120 13.00 -5.88 -0.30
N PRO A 121 13.23 -6.46 -1.48
CA PRO A 121 13.02 -7.89 -1.72
C PRO A 121 13.90 -8.81 -0.88
N GLN A 122 14.98 -8.31 -0.27
CA GLN A 122 15.82 -9.07 0.66
C GLN A 122 15.31 -9.04 2.10
N PHE A 123 14.46 -8.07 2.45
CA PHE A 123 13.83 -7.96 3.76
C PHE A 123 12.53 -8.75 3.78
N GLN A 124 12.61 -10.00 4.21
CA GLN A 124 11.53 -10.99 4.13
C GLN A 124 10.89 -11.24 5.51
N ILE A 125 9.57 -11.34 5.55
CA ILE A 125 8.78 -11.75 6.73
C ILE A 125 8.06 -13.08 6.39
N TYR A 126 7.97 -13.97 7.39
CA TYR A 126 7.42 -15.33 7.26
C TYR A 126 6.13 -15.49 8.06
#